data_AF-A0A4Q4BQG1-F1
#
_entry.id   AF-A0A4Q4BQG1-F1
#
_cell.length_a   1.000
_cell.length_b   1.000
_cell.length_c   1.000
_cell.angle_alpha   90.00
_cell.angle_beta   90.00
_cell.angle_gamma   90.00
#
_symmetry.space_group_name_H-M   'P 1'
#
loop_
_entity.id
_entity.type
_entity.pdbx_description
1 polymer ?
#
loop_
_entity_poly.entity_id
_entity_poly.type
_entity_poly.pdbx_seq_one_letter_code
_entity_poly.pdbx_strand_id
1 'polypeptide(L)' 'RLIGGLSNEAKDKLSNVRPATLGQAARIEGMTPGAITAVLGYLRREARARKKETEKKAAGA' A
#
# COMPACT_ATOMS: atom_id res chain seq x y z
N ARG A 1 6.15 7.34 -3.18
CA ARG A 1 6.93 6.08 -3.03
C ARG A 1 6.50 5.11 -4.10
N LEU A 2 7.44 4.38 -4.71
CA LEU A 2 7.14 3.40 -5.76
C LEU A 2 6.65 2.10 -5.13
N ILE A 3 5.43 1.68 -5.50
CA ILE A 3 4.92 0.33 -5.22
C ILE A 3 5.27 -0.53 -6.43
N GLY A 4 6.17 -1.50 -6.24
CA GLY A 4 6.51 -2.46 -7.29
C GLY A 4 5.27 -3.26 -7.70
N GLY A 5 5.11 -3.50 -9.01
CA GLY A 5 3.95 -4.20 -9.56
C GLY A 5 2.74 -3.33 -9.91
N LEU A 6 2.80 -2.01 -9.68
CA LEU A 6 1.80 -1.08 -10.21
C LEU A 6 2.21 -0.53 -11.58
N SER A 7 1.27 -0.56 -12.54
CA SER A 7 1.38 0.19 -13.79
C SER A 7 1.32 1.71 -13.52
N ASN A 8 1.71 2.53 -14.48
CA ASN A 8 1.61 3.98 -14.36
C ASN A 8 0.14 4.42 -14.24
N GLU A 9 -0.75 3.86 -15.05
CA GLU A 9 -2.18 4.11 -14.95
C GLU A 9 -2.75 3.78 -13.57
N ALA A 10 -2.33 2.65 -12.97
CA ALA A 10 -2.78 2.29 -11.63
C ALA A 10 -2.28 3.28 -10.56
N LYS A 11 -1.03 3.76 -10.69
CA LYS A 11 -0.47 4.78 -9.79
C LYS A 11 -1.25 6.10 -9.92
N ASP A 12 -1.56 6.52 -11.14
CA ASP A 12 -2.27 7.77 -11.41
C ASP A 12 -3.69 7.69 -10.84
N LYS A 13 -4.40 6.59 -11.12
CA LYS A 13 -5.74 6.33 -10.58
C LYS A 13 -5.77 6.34 -9.06
N LEU A 14 -4.85 5.65 -8.39
CA LEU A 14 -4.75 5.65 -6.93
C LEU A 14 -4.42 7.03 -6.37
N SER A 15 -3.57 7.80 -7.06
CA SER A 15 -3.16 9.15 -6.63
C SER A 15 -4.28 10.18 -6.79
N ASN A 16 -5.12 10.01 -7.81
CA ASN A 16 -6.27 10.87 -8.09
C ASN A 16 -7.48 10.53 -7.21
N VAL A 17 -7.87 9.25 -7.13
CA VAL A 17 -9.06 8.82 -6.38
C VAL A 17 -8.80 8.82 -4.88
N ARG A 18 -7.57 8.54 -4.44
CA ARG A 18 -7.18 8.42 -3.02
C ARG A 18 -8.15 7.58 -2.19
N PRO A 19 -8.38 6.30 -2.58
CA PRO A 19 -9.34 5.45 -1.88
C PRO A 19 -8.93 5.24 -0.42
N ALA A 20 -9.89 5.31 0.49
CA ALA A 20 -9.67 5.10 1.92
C ALA A 20 -9.42 3.62 2.28
N THR A 21 -9.88 2.70 1.42
CA THR A 21 -9.79 1.27 1.65
C THR A 21 -9.35 0.52 0.39
N LEU A 22 -8.76 -0.67 0.59
CA LEU A 22 -8.44 -1.58 -0.52
C LEU A 22 -9.70 -2.00 -1.30
N GLY A 23 -10.84 -2.15 -0.62
CA GLY A 23 -12.10 -2.47 -1.27
C GLY A 23 -12.60 -1.35 -2.18
N GLN A 24 -12.37 -0.09 -1.81
CA GLN A 24 -12.65 1.04 -2.70
C GLN A 24 -11.67 1.07 -3.88
N ALA A 25 -10.37 0.85 -3.61
CA ALA A 25 -9.36 0.78 -4.66
C ALA A 25 -9.66 -0.31 -5.71
N ALA A 26 -10.15 -1.47 -5.27
CA ALA A 26 -10.51 -2.60 -6.13
C ALA A 26 -11.69 -2.31 -7.08
N ARG A 27 -12.51 -1.30 -6.78
CA ARG A 27 -13.64 -0.89 -7.64
C ARG A 27 -13.27 0.24 -8.61
N ILE A 28 -12.05 0.78 -8.53
CA ILE A 28 -11.59 1.76 -9.50
C ILE A 28 -11.47 1.07 -10.86
N GLU A 29 -12.05 1.68 -11.90
CA GLU A 29 -11.99 1.17 -13.26
C GLU A 29 -10.55 0.89 -13.69
N GLY A 30 -10.31 -0.20 -14.43
CA GLY A 30 -8.98 -0.59 -14.91
C GLY A 30 -8.00 -1.02 -13.82
N MET A 31 -8.47 -1.17 -12.56
CA MET A 31 -7.66 -1.75 -11.50
C MET A 31 -7.68 -3.28 -11.58
N THR A 32 -6.52 -3.91 -11.41
CA THR A 32 -6.39 -5.37 -11.50
C THR A 32 -6.20 -6.01 -10.12
N PRO A 33 -6.57 -7.29 -9.94
CA PRO A 33 -6.28 -8.01 -8.69
C PRO A 33 -4.79 -8.01 -8.30
N GLY A 34 -3.90 -8.04 -9.30
CA GLY A 34 -2.45 -7.94 -9.10
C GLY A 34 -2.03 -6.60 -8.51
N ALA A 35 -2.61 -5.50 -9.00
CA ALA A 35 -2.37 -4.17 -8.46
C ALA A 35 -2.85 -4.05 -7.00
N ILE A 36 -4.04 -4.57 -6.68
CA ILE A 36 -4.56 -4.59 -5.30
C ILE A 36 -3.65 -5.41 -4.37
N THR A 37 -3.16 -6.55 -4.86
CA THR A 37 -2.21 -7.40 -4.12
C THR A 37 -0.89 -6.66 -3.87
N ALA A 38 -0.37 -5.92 -4.87
CA ALA A 38 0.83 -5.10 -4.72
C ALA A 38 0.66 -4.01 -3.65
N VAL A 39 -0.49 -3.31 -3.64
CA VAL A 39 -0.80 -2.30 -2.60
C VAL A 39 -0.88 -2.95 -1.22
N LEU A 40 -1.57 -4.09 -1.08
CA LEU A 40 -1.65 -4.82 0.19
C LEU A 40 -0.26 -5.24 0.69
N GLY A 41 0.58 -5.78 -0.19
CA GLY A 41 1.95 -6.17 0.13
C GLY A 41 2.78 -4.98 0.64
N TYR A 42 2.66 -3.82 -0.02
CA TYR A 42 3.30 -2.58 0.41
C TYR A 42 2.83 -2.15 1.81
N LEU A 43 1.51 -2.09 2.05
CA LEU A 43 0.95 -1.68 3.35
C LEU A 43 1.40 -2.59 4.49
N ARG A 44 1.42 -3.92 4.26
CA ARG A 44 1.90 -4.89 5.25
C ARG A 44 3.38 -4.72 5.57
N ARG A 45 4.22 -4.42 4.57
CA ARG A 45 5.65 -4.15 4.78
C ARG A 45 5.86 -2.91 5.63
N GLU A 46 5.15 -1.82 5.34
CA GLU A 46 5.21 -0.58 6.11
C GLU A 46 4.75 -0.79 7.57
N ALA A 47 3.66 -1.55 7.78
CA ALA A 47 3.17 -1.85 9.12
C ALA A 47 4.20 -2.63 9.95
N ARG A 48 4.86 -3.64 9.36
CA ARG A 48 5.94 -4.39 10.02
C ARG A 48 7.15 -3.52 10.33
N ALA A 49 7.53 -2.63 9.41
CA ALA A 49 8.65 -1.70 9.63
C ALA A 49 8.38 -0.79 10.84
N ARG A 50 7.17 -0.22 10.94
CA ARG A 50 6.74 0.57 12.09
C ARG A 50 6.77 -0.23 13.40
N LYS A 51 6.26 -1.46 13.39
CA LYS A 51 6.28 -2.35 14.58
C LYS A 51 7.70 -2.59 15.09
N LYS A 52 8.65 -2.86 14.18
CA LYS A 52 10.06 -3.05 14.54
C LYS A 52 10.69 -1.79 15.12
N GLU A 53 10.33 -0.62 14.60
CA GLU A 53 10.82 0.67 15.12
C GLU A 53 10.31 0.92 16.54
N THR A 54 9.04 0.64 16.81
CA THR A 54 8.46 0.78 18.16
C THR A 54 9.07 -0.20 19.16
N GLU A 55 9.29 -1.46 18.76
CA GLU A 55 9.92 -2.48 19.61
C GLU A 55 11.37 -2.11 19.97
N LYS A 56 12.14 -1.58 19.00
CA LYS A 56 13.52 -1.11 19.25
C LYS A 56 13.57 0.07 20.23
N LYS A 57 12.63 1.02 20.14
CA LYS A 57 12.55 2.15 21.07
C LYS A 57 12.20 1.71 22.49
N ALA A 58 11.34 0.70 22.64
CA ALA A 58 10.94 0.16 23.95
C ALA A 58 12.03 -0.71 24.61
N ALA A 59 12.89 -1.37 23.82
CA ALA A 59 13.99 -2.19 24.36
C ALA A 59 15.27 -1.40 24.67
N GLY A 60 15.36 -0.14 24.23
CA GLY A 60 16.50 0.75 24.47
C GLY A 60 16.25 1.84 25.53
N ALA A 61 15.07 1.82 26.18
CA ALA A 61 14.70 2.65 27.32
C ALA A 61 14.53 1.76 28.55
#